data_AF-A0A651E7T4-F1
#
_entry.id   AF-A0A651E7T4-F1
#
_cell.length_a   1.000
_cell.length_b   1.000
_cell.length_c   1.000
_cell.angle_alpha   90.00
_cell.angle_beta   90.00
_cell.angle_gamma   90.00
#
_symmetry.space_group_name_H-M   'P 1'
#
loop_
_entity.id
_entity.type
_entity.pdbx_description
1 polymer ?
#
loop_
_entity_poly.entity_id
_entity_poly.type
_entity_poly.pdbx_seq_one_letter_code
_entity_poly.pdbx_strand_id
1 'polypeptide(L)'
;MTTASYSPETISLLSDIVGQPINSQQINPKLLFMTALVTAMLGALCADGIVAEEEKETFQRIFNQFFPSESKMGQVVRGLKKSVQQRGLFQEPSHLSLLVQGLSESEKLLILAFACEIATADSDVVAEEMQYLQKVIGHLELQSHYLETLLSAFQAQATDPNSVLDVHNLLDPSRFQAHDFVFVRIADYITSKLPKSHDVYSSGETSALSYKQLENFKVDQDRLRHLCQSLLSITQDYEENVCKIPGQAQDILSLLDQVRAQKFRVAVVGEFSQGKSTLLNALLGEEIQPVRAIPCSGTVTVLRFGEKTRVLCVYTDGRQEGIPFENYQEKASISEQAALCGLSDELGQSTIREIILEHPSLELCRHNVEIVDSPGLNEHPNRTEITQRLLQKTDAAIFLANASRPLTQGERLLLEDLRSQLNRGDQDSPADNLFVLVNFMDLLRRQSDRQQVRQLVENFLHGSNPIVTGDSRVHFISAQAALDAIVEGEGNEFLESFKAFTSALERFLIHDRGMIVVRQNARQLKTIAQKFQEQLQQSLKTLDDNIQLAES
;
A
#
# COMPACT_ATOMS: atom_id res chain seq x y z
N MET A 1 10.02 -22.79 7.25
CA MET A 1 9.94 -22.79 8.72
C MET A 1 11.31 -23.10 9.27
N THR A 2 12.14 -22.08 9.49
CA THR A 2 13.39 -22.18 10.24
C THR A 2 13.03 -22.11 11.72
N THR A 3 13.28 -23.19 12.46
CA THR A 3 13.14 -23.19 13.93
C THR A 3 14.22 -22.29 14.50
N ALA A 4 13.88 -21.02 14.79
CA ALA A 4 14.74 -20.15 15.58
C ALA A 4 14.96 -20.81 16.95
N SER A 5 16.20 -21.20 17.24
CA SER A 5 16.57 -21.70 18.56
C SER A 5 16.68 -20.50 19.50
N TYR A 6 15.68 -20.30 20.36
CA TYR A 6 15.71 -19.29 21.42
C TYR A 6 16.84 -19.58 22.42
N SER A 7 17.41 -18.54 23.02
CA SER A 7 18.50 -18.70 23.99
C SER A 7 18.03 -19.46 25.24
N PRO A 8 18.92 -20.18 25.93
CA PRO A 8 18.61 -20.83 27.20
C PRO A 8 18.09 -19.85 28.26
N GLU A 9 18.59 -18.60 28.25
CA GLU A 9 18.13 -17.57 29.18
C GLU A 9 16.67 -17.17 28.91
N THR A 10 16.27 -17.03 27.64
CA THR A 10 14.87 -16.71 27.28
C THR A 10 13.93 -17.85 27.65
N ILE A 11 14.35 -19.11 27.48
CA ILE A 11 13.57 -20.29 27.88
C ILE A 11 13.40 -20.34 29.40
N SER A 12 14.47 -20.07 30.16
CA SER A 12 14.42 -20.02 31.63
C SER A 12 13.47 -18.91 32.09
N LEU A 13 13.63 -17.70 31.55
CA LEU A 13 12.80 -16.54 31.90
C LEU A 13 11.31 -16.78 31.61
N LEU A 14 10.97 -17.35 30.46
CA LEU A 14 9.58 -17.68 30.14
C LEU A 14 9.02 -18.82 30.99
N SER A 15 9.82 -19.87 31.25
CA SER A 15 9.42 -20.97 32.14
C SER A 15 9.15 -20.47 33.56
N ASP A 16 9.98 -19.53 33.99
CA ASP A 16 9.80 -18.79 35.23
C ASP A 16 8.50 -18.00 35.21
N ILE A 17 8.26 -17.15 34.22
CA ILE A 17 7.05 -16.31 34.13
C ILE A 17 5.77 -17.15 34.07
N VAL A 18 5.76 -18.23 33.31
CA VAL A 18 4.57 -19.09 33.17
C VAL A 18 4.40 -20.03 34.38
N GLY A 19 5.45 -20.25 35.17
CA GLY A 19 5.42 -21.11 36.36
C GLY A 19 5.43 -22.61 36.05
N GLN A 20 5.79 -22.99 34.82
CA GLN A 20 5.93 -24.36 34.35
C GLN A 20 7.10 -24.44 33.35
N PRO A 21 7.81 -25.59 33.26
CA PRO A 21 8.90 -25.75 32.30
C PRO A 21 8.35 -25.68 30.86
N ILE A 22 8.86 -24.74 30.07
CA ILE A 22 8.51 -24.56 28.65
C ILE A 22 9.66 -25.09 27.79
N ASN A 23 9.34 -25.88 26.78
CA ASN A 23 10.33 -26.33 25.79
C ASN A 23 10.48 -25.32 24.65
N SER A 24 11.63 -25.30 23.97
CA SER A 24 11.90 -24.40 22.83
C SER A 24 10.88 -24.48 21.70
N GLN A 25 10.19 -25.61 21.53
CA GLN A 25 9.12 -25.81 20.54
C GLN A 25 7.77 -25.17 20.94
N GLN A 26 7.60 -24.80 22.21
CA GLN A 26 6.38 -24.17 22.73
C GLN A 26 6.47 -22.64 22.78
N ILE A 27 7.65 -22.07 22.49
CA ILE A 27 7.85 -20.63 22.43
C ILE A 27 7.34 -20.10 21.08
N ASN A 28 6.28 -19.31 21.14
CA ASN A 28 5.71 -18.60 20.00
C ASN A 28 6.05 -17.09 20.13
N PRO A 29 6.41 -16.40 19.03
CA PRO A 29 6.58 -14.95 19.00
C PRO A 29 5.46 -14.15 19.69
N LYS A 30 4.20 -14.63 19.63
CA LYS A 30 3.07 -14.03 20.34
C LYS A 30 3.25 -14.01 21.86
N LEU A 31 3.73 -15.11 22.45
CA LEU A 31 3.92 -15.20 23.89
C LEU A 31 5.05 -14.28 24.35
N LEU A 32 6.12 -14.20 23.57
CA LEU A 32 7.24 -13.29 23.79
C LEU A 32 6.79 -11.83 23.74
N PHE A 33 6.09 -11.43 22.67
CA PHE A 33 5.53 -10.10 22.53
C PHE A 33 4.62 -9.74 23.70
N MET A 34 3.67 -10.63 24.05
CA MET A 34 2.73 -10.37 25.15
C MET A 34 3.44 -10.22 26.49
N THR A 35 4.46 -11.05 26.74
CA THR A 35 5.24 -10.96 27.97
C THR A 35 6.03 -9.64 28.02
N ALA A 36 6.64 -9.23 26.91
CA ALA A 36 7.35 -7.96 26.79
C ALA A 36 6.41 -6.76 26.96
N LEU A 37 5.24 -6.78 26.30
CA LEU A 37 4.22 -5.74 26.40
C LEU A 37 3.75 -5.55 27.84
N VAL A 38 3.37 -6.65 28.52
CA VAL A 38 2.93 -6.60 29.92
C VAL A 38 4.03 -6.10 30.84
N THR A 39 5.28 -6.52 30.61
CA THR A 39 6.44 -6.09 31.40
C THR A 39 6.71 -4.59 31.23
N ALA A 40 6.71 -4.10 29.98
CA ALA A 40 6.91 -2.68 29.68
C ALA A 40 5.81 -1.80 30.29
N MET A 41 4.54 -2.20 30.11
CA MET A 41 3.38 -1.48 30.65
C MET A 41 3.36 -1.45 32.18
N LEU A 42 3.64 -2.58 32.86
CA LEU A 42 3.67 -2.63 34.32
C LEU A 42 4.81 -1.82 34.91
N GLY A 43 5.95 -1.74 34.22
CA GLY A 43 7.07 -0.95 34.69
C GLY A 43 6.89 0.54 34.47
N ALA A 44 6.20 0.95 33.39
CA ALA A 44 5.76 2.35 33.24
C ALA A 44 4.82 2.73 34.39
N LEU A 45 3.79 1.90 34.64
CA LEU A 45 2.80 2.11 35.70
C LEU A 45 3.39 2.16 37.13
N CYS A 46 4.53 1.50 37.37
CA CYS A 46 5.10 1.38 38.72
C CYS A 46 6.44 2.11 38.86
N ALA A 47 6.85 2.92 37.89
CA ALA A 47 8.22 3.44 37.79
C ALA A 47 8.60 4.33 38.98
N ASP A 48 7.67 5.14 39.46
CA ASP A 48 7.83 6.09 40.56
C ASP A 48 7.42 5.54 41.94
N GLY A 49 6.83 4.33 41.96
CA GLY A 49 6.30 3.69 43.16
C GLY A 49 4.95 4.24 43.64
N ILE A 50 4.35 5.22 42.94
CA ILE A 50 3.06 5.83 43.24
C ILE A 50 2.18 5.73 41.99
N VAL A 51 1.39 4.66 41.93
CA VAL A 51 0.48 4.45 40.80
C VAL A 51 -0.67 5.46 40.85
N ALA A 52 -0.73 6.40 39.89
CA ALA A 52 -1.87 7.32 39.78
C ALA A 52 -3.14 6.57 39.36
N GLU A 53 -4.31 7.06 39.77
CA GLU A 53 -5.57 6.37 39.44
C GLU A 53 -5.85 6.44 37.92
N GLU A 54 -5.46 7.53 37.25
CA GLU A 54 -5.58 7.73 35.80
C GLU A 54 -4.75 6.70 34.99
N GLU A 55 -3.51 6.43 35.41
CA GLU A 55 -2.66 5.43 34.77
C GLU A 55 -3.19 4.01 34.98
N LYS A 56 -3.67 3.72 36.19
CA LYS A 56 -4.28 2.45 36.55
C LYS A 56 -5.57 2.21 35.79
N GLU A 57 -6.41 3.22 35.60
CA GLU A 57 -7.60 3.17 34.76
C GLU A 57 -7.23 2.93 33.29
N THR A 58 -6.22 3.63 32.77
CA THR A 58 -5.72 3.46 31.41
C THR A 58 -5.19 2.04 31.17
N PHE A 59 -4.36 1.52 32.08
CA PHE A 59 -3.87 0.15 32.04
C PHE A 59 -5.04 -0.87 32.03
N GLN A 60 -6.02 -0.69 32.91
CA GLN A 60 -7.19 -1.59 32.99
C GLN A 60 -8.05 -1.53 31.73
N ARG A 61 -8.26 -0.33 31.18
CA ARG A 61 -9.01 -0.10 29.95
C ARG A 61 -8.37 -0.84 28.78
N ILE A 62 -7.06 -0.66 28.58
CA ILE A 62 -6.29 -1.34 27.52
C ILE A 62 -6.40 -2.86 27.67
N PHE A 63 -6.19 -3.39 28.88
CA PHE A 63 -6.30 -4.83 29.12
C PHE A 63 -7.70 -5.39 28.85
N ASN A 64 -8.76 -4.70 29.27
CA ASN A 64 -10.12 -5.17 29.07
C ASN A 64 -10.56 -5.07 27.61
N GLN A 65 -10.10 -4.05 26.88
CA GLN A 65 -10.43 -3.80 25.48
C GLN A 65 -9.80 -4.82 24.52
N PHE A 66 -8.53 -5.20 24.77
CA PHE A 66 -7.78 -6.09 23.87
C PHE A 66 -7.67 -7.53 24.39
N PHE A 67 -7.77 -7.74 25.70
CA PHE A 67 -7.57 -9.04 26.36
C PHE A 67 -8.74 -9.40 27.29
N PRO A 68 -9.97 -9.55 26.77
CA PRO A 68 -11.17 -9.80 27.58
C PRO A 68 -11.11 -11.17 28.28
N SER A 69 -11.74 -11.27 29.46
CA SER A 69 -11.74 -12.45 30.36
C SER A 69 -12.11 -13.76 29.69
N GLU A 70 -13.03 -13.63 28.74
CA GLU A 70 -13.75 -14.73 28.10
C GLU A 70 -12.91 -15.37 26.99
N SER A 71 -11.87 -14.65 26.52
CA SER A 71 -10.96 -15.15 25.50
C SER A 71 -9.84 -16.01 26.12
N LYS A 72 -9.46 -17.09 25.43
CA LYS A 72 -8.30 -17.92 25.82
C LYS A 72 -7.03 -17.08 25.98
N MET A 73 -6.81 -16.11 25.08
CA MET A 73 -5.67 -15.21 25.12
C MET A 73 -5.73 -14.27 26.32
N GLY A 74 -6.90 -13.72 26.67
CA GLY A 74 -7.07 -12.88 27.86
C GLY A 74 -6.79 -13.60 29.17
N GLN A 75 -7.11 -14.90 29.26
CA GLN A 75 -6.74 -15.72 30.43
C GLN A 75 -5.21 -15.87 30.56
N VAL A 76 -4.50 -16.12 29.45
CA VAL A 76 -3.04 -16.20 29.42
C VAL A 76 -2.41 -14.88 29.84
N VAL A 77 -2.86 -13.76 29.26
CA VAL A 77 -2.31 -12.43 29.52
C VAL A 77 -2.53 -11.98 30.97
N ARG A 78 -3.65 -12.38 31.59
CA ARG A 78 -3.86 -12.16 33.04
C ARG A 78 -2.95 -13.01 33.92
N GLY A 79 -2.69 -14.25 33.51
CA GLY A 79 -1.67 -15.10 34.12
C GLY A 79 -0.30 -14.42 34.08
N LEU A 80 0.11 -13.93 32.89
CA LEU A 80 1.35 -13.20 32.70
C LEU A 80 1.41 -11.94 33.58
N LYS A 81 0.35 -11.12 33.60
CA LYS A 81 0.27 -9.93 34.47
C LYS A 81 0.55 -10.28 35.93
N LYS A 82 -0.13 -11.30 36.46
CA LYS A 82 0.05 -11.75 37.84
C LYS A 82 1.47 -12.23 38.11
N SER A 83 2.03 -13.04 37.20
CA SER A 83 3.40 -13.56 37.34
C SER A 83 4.47 -12.49 37.26
N VAL A 84 4.37 -11.58 36.29
CA VAL A 84 5.30 -10.44 36.11
C VAL A 84 5.25 -9.54 37.33
N GLN A 85 4.06 -9.28 37.87
CA GLN A 85 3.88 -8.45 39.06
C GLN A 85 4.43 -9.11 40.33
N GLN A 86 4.14 -10.39 40.57
CA GLN A 86 4.62 -11.12 41.76
C GLN A 86 6.15 -11.25 41.81
N ARG A 87 6.80 -11.29 40.65
CA ARG A 87 8.25 -11.49 40.53
C ARG A 87 9.03 -10.20 40.36
N GLY A 88 8.37 -9.05 40.24
CA GLY A 88 9.03 -7.75 40.08
C GLY A 88 9.82 -7.61 38.77
N LEU A 89 9.51 -8.39 37.72
CA LEU A 89 10.31 -8.40 36.49
C LEU A 89 10.36 -7.05 35.77
N PHE A 90 9.32 -6.25 35.95
CA PHE A 90 9.23 -4.89 35.42
C PHE A 90 10.21 -3.91 36.08
N GLN A 91 10.81 -4.25 37.22
CA GLN A 91 11.82 -3.39 37.90
C GLN A 91 13.18 -3.42 37.20
N GLU A 92 13.44 -4.45 36.39
CA GLU A 92 14.69 -4.62 35.64
C GLU A 92 14.41 -4.68 34.12
N PRO A 93 14.43 -3.53 33.42
CA PRO A 93 14.19 -3.45 31.97
C PRO A 93 15.12 -4.31 31.11
N SER A 94 16.26 -4.76 31.65
CA SER A 94 17.20 -5.67 30.97
C SER A 94 16.57 -6.98 30.54
N HIS A 95 15.52 -7.44 31.21
CA HIS A 95 14.76 -8.62 30.81
C HIS A 95 14.05 -8.44 29.45
N LEU A 96 13.72 -7.21 29.05
CA LEU A 96 13.08 -6.94 27.75
C LEU A 96 14.00 -7.34 26.61
N SER A 97 15.32 -7.13 26.72
CA SER A 97 16.27 -7.51 25.68
C SER A 97 16.24 -9.02 25.37
N LEU A 98 15.90 -9.87 26.34
CA LEU A 98 15.75 -11.31 26.13
C LEU A 98 14.41 -11.69 25.47
N LEU A 99 13.37 -10.87 25.69
CA LEU A 99 12.02 -11.11 25.18
C LEU A 99 11.82 -10.59 23.75
N VAL A 100 12.61 -9.61 23.32
CA VAL A 100 12.40 -8.91 22.04
C VAL A 100 13.36 -9.30 20.91
N GLN A 101 14.30 -10.23 21.13
CA GLN A 101 15.30 -10.66 20.12
C GLN A 101 14.69 -11.15 18.80
N GLY A 102 13.48 -11.71 18.84
CA GLY A 102 12.76 -12.21 17.66
C GLY A 102 11.68 -11.28 17.11
N LEU A 103 11.52 -10.09 17.68
CA LEU A 103 10.47 -9.15 17.31
C LEU A 103 10.97 -8.15 16.27
N SER A 104 10.08 -7.81 15.34
CA SER A 104 10.28 -6.74 14.35
C SER A 104 10.34 -5.36 15.02
N GLU A 105 10.89 -4.39 14.29
CA GLU A 105 10.94 -2.99 14.74
C GLU A 105 9.53 -2.43 15.03
N SER A 106 8.55 -2.78 14.19
CA SER A 106 7.13 -2.44 14.37
C SER A 106 6.54 -3.01 15.67
N GLU A 107 6.85 -4.26 16.01
CA GLU A 107 6.41 -4.89 17.27
C GLU A 107 7.09 -4.25 18.50
N LYS A 108 8.39 -3.99 18.40
CA LYS A 108 9.14 -3.29 19.45
C LYS A 108 8.59 -1.89 19.68
N LEU A 109 8.29 -1.14 18.61
CA LEU A 109 7.71 0.20 18.69
C LEU A 109 6.32 0.18 19.30
N LEU A 110 5.51 -0.84 19.01
CA LEU A 110 4.18 -1.00 19.61
C LEU A 110 4.28 -1.21 21.12
N ILE A 111 5.25 -2.00 21.61
CA ILE A 111 5.52 -2.16 23.05
C ILE A 111 5.88 -0.81 23.69
N LEU A 112 6.74 -0.03 23.05
CA LEU A 112 7.12 1.31 23.52
C LEU A 112 5.91 2.26 23.58
N ALA A 113 5.06 2.25 22.55
CA ALA A 113 3.89 3.12 22.48
C ALA A 113 2.91 2.89 23.63
N PHE A 114 2.64 1.64 24.00
CA PHE A 114 1.78 1.34 25.16
C PHE A 114 2.40 1.75 26.50
N ALA A 115 3.72 1.63 26.63
CA ALA A 115 4.40 2.14 27.83
C ALA A 115 4.31 3.66 27.93
N CYS A 116 4.44 4.36 26.80
CA CYS A 116 4.29 5.82 26.74
C CYS A 116 2.83 6.27 27.00
N GLU A 117 1.82 5.55 26.50
CA GLU A 117 0.41 5.88 26.75
C GLU A 117 0.06 5.80 28.25
N ILE A 118 0.63 4.83 28.97
CA ILE A 118 0.42 4.71 30.41
C ILE A 118 1.05 5.91 31.13
N ALA A 119 2.34 6.16 30.89
CA ALA A 119 3.08 7.23 31.55
C ALA A 119 2.57 8.64 31.20
N THR A 120 1.76 8.79 30.15
CA THR A 120 1.17 10.08 29.75
C THR A 120 -0.30 10.20 30.14
N ALA A 121 -0.86 9.24 30.88
CA ALA A 121 -2.29 9.17 31.19
C ALA A 121 -2.79 10.34 32.07
N ASP A 122 -1.93 10.84 32.97
CA ASP A 122 -2.21 11.98 33.85
C ASP A 122 -1.68 13.33 33.29
N SER A 123 -1.18 13.32 32.05
CA SER A 123 -0.58 14.45 31.34
C SER A 123 0.77 14.95 31.86
N ASP A 124 1.33 14.38 32.93
CA ASP A 124 2.59 14.81 33.56
C ASP A 124 3.56 13.63 33.75
N VAL A 125 4.46 13.42 32.77
CA VAL A 125 5.49 12.36 32.88
C VAL A 125 6.56 12.76 33.89
N VAL A 126 6.64 12.05 35.01
CA VAL A 126 7.59 12.30 36.10
C VAL A 126 8.99 11.81 35.72
N ALA A 127 10.03 12.32 36.38
CA ALA A 127 11.43 12.02 36.07
C ALA A 127 11.75 10.51 36.14
N GLU A 128 11.17 9.80 37.10
CA GLU A 128 11.31 8.36 37.29
C GLU A 128 10.71 7.56 36.12
N GLU A 129 9.55 7.96 35.61
CA GLU A 129 8.90 7.35 34.44
C GLU A 129 9.69 7.60 33.16
N MET A 130 10.17 8.83 32.96
CA MET A 130 11.03 9.17 31.84
C MET A 130 12.32 8.34 31.85
N GLN A 131 12.96 8.17 33.02
CA GLN A 131 14.13 7.31 33.16
C GLN A 131 13.82 5.85 32.85
N TYR A 132 12.64 5.37 33.24
CA TYR A 132 12.21 4.01 32.91
C TYR A 132 12.02 3.85 31.39
N LEU A 133 11.31 4.77 30.73
CA LEU A 133 11.09 4.73 29.28
C LEU A 133 12.39 4.82 28.48
N GLN A 134 13.36 5.63 28.94
CA GLN A 134 14.70 5.71 28.35
C GLN A 134 15.47 4.38 28.45
N LYS A 135 15.30 3.63 29.54
CA LYS A 135 15.87 2.27 29.66
C LYS A 135 15.14 1.31 28.73
N VAL A 136 13.81 1.37 28.68
CA VAL A 136 12.99 0.52 27.80
C VAL A 136 13.40 0.69 26.34
N ILE A 137 13.48 1.92 25.82
CA ILE A 137 13.85 2.15 24.42
C ILE A 137 15.25 1.62 24.10
N GLY A 138 16.21 1.77 25.02
CA GLY A 138 17.56 1.20 24.89
C GLY A 138 17.55 -0.32 24.82
N HIS A 139 16.73 -0.99 25.65
CA HIS A 139 16.61 -2.45 25.65
C HIS A 139 15.78 -3.02 24.49
N LEU A 140 14.93 -2.20 23.87
CA LEU A 140 14.21 -2.51 22.64
C LEU A 140 15.09 -2.34 21.39
N GLU A 141 16.26 -1.70 21.50
CA GLU A 141 17.16 -1.37 20.38
C GLU A 141 16.51 -0.45 19.33
N LEU A 142 15.64 0.45 19.78
CA LEU A 142 14.97 1.44 18.92
C LEU A 142 15.73 2.77 18.94
N GLN A 143 15.57 3.58 17.88
CA GLN A 143 16.17 4.92 17.82
C GLN A 143 15.48 5.88 18.80
N SER A 144 16.25 6.72 19.50
CA SER A 144 15.76 7.59 20.58
C SER A 144 14.63 8.54 20.17
N HIS A 145 14.61 8.98 18.90
CA HIS A 145 13.61 9.90 18.38
C HIS A 145 12.17 9.35 18.45
N TYR A 146 11.98 8.03 18.48
CA TYR A 146 10.66 7.41 18.63
C TYR A 146 10.03 7.71 20.00
N LEU A 147 10.82 7.72 21.07
CA LEU A 147 10.32 8.04 22.42
C LEU A 147 9.84 9.50 22.49
N GLU A 148 10.65 10.43 22.00
CA GLU A 148 10.32 11.86 22.00
C GLU A 148 9.07 12.13 21.15
N THR A 149 8.95 11.48 20.00
CA THR A 149 7.78 11.61 19.11
C THR A 149 6.52 11.07 19.76
N LEU A 150 6.56 9.89 20.38
CA LEU A 150 5.39 9.26 21.02
C LEU A 150 4.91 10.07 22.24
N LEU A 151 5.82 10.52 23.09
CA LEU A 151 5.47 11.32 24.26
C LEU A 151 4.84 12.66 23.86
N SER A 152 5.49 13.35 22.92
CA SER A 152 4.98 14.63 22.40
C SER A 152 3.62 14.43 21.69
N ALA A 153 3.43 13.32 20.98
CA ALA A 153 2.17 12.96 20.34
C ALA A 153 1.04 12.72 21.35
N PHE A 154 1.27 11.94 22.41
CA PHE A 154 0.24 11.64 23.41
C PHE A 154 -0.09 12.82 24.33
N GLN A 155 0.87 13.70 24.58
CA GLN A 155 0.66 14.95 25.33
C GLN A 155 0.12 16.10 24.46
N ALA A 156 -0.19 15.86 23.19
CA ALA A 156 -0.65 16.87 22.22
C ALA A 156 0.30 18.09 22.09
N GLN A 157 1.61 17.85 22.16
CA GLN A 157 2.66 18.84 21.97
C GLN A 157 3.16 18.87 20.51
N ALA A 158 3.85 19.95 20.13
CA ALA A 158 4.41 20.11 18.80
C ALA A 158 5.45 19.00 18.50
N THR A 159 5.24 18.27 17.42
CA THR A 159 6.07 17.14 16.99
C THR A 159 6.66 17.40 15.62
N ASP A 160 7.86 16.86 15.36
CA ASP A 160 8.43 16.87 14.01
C ASP A 160 7.58 16.01 13.06
N PRO A 161 7.06 16.59 11.97
CA PRO A 161 6.17 15.88 11.06
C PRO A 161 6.73 14.61 10.42
N ASN A 162 8.03 14.61 10.11
CA ASN A 162 8.67 13.45 9.48
C ASN A 162 8.77 12.30 10.48
N SER A 163 9.13 12.62 11.73
CA SER A 163 9.18 11.65 12.83
C SER A 163 7.80 11.04 13.14
N VAL A 164 6.73 11.84 13.09
CA VAL A 164 5.34 11.35 13.25
C VAL A 164 4.94 10.42 12.11
N LEU A 165 5.31 10.76 10.86
CA LEU A 165 5.05 9.92 9.69
C LEU A 165 5.80 8.58 9.79
N ASP A 166 7.05 8.59 10.27
CA ASP A 166 7.85 7.38 10.47
C ASP A 166 7.22 6.46 11.52
N VAL A 167 6.71 7.01 12.63
CA VAL A 167 5.95 6.25 13.64
C VAL A 167 4.66 5.68 13.03
N HIS A 168 3.90 6.47 12.26
CA HIS A 168 2.68 6.00 11.56
C HIS A 168 2.99 4.84 10.59
N ASN A 169 4.08 4.93 9.82
CA ASN A 169 4.48 3.88 8.88
C ASN A 169 4.88 2.58 9.58
N LEU A 170 5.53 2.67 10.74
CA LEU A 170 5.95 1.51 11.52
C LEU A 170 4.77 0.87 12.27
N LEU A 171 3.77 1.65 12.68
CA LEU A 171 2.57 1.19 13.38
C LEU A 171 1.35 0.96 12.46
N ASP A 172 1.56 0.95 11.15
CA ASP A 172 0.51 0.65 10.17
C ASP A 172 -0.12 -0.74 10.47
N PRO A 173 -1.44 -0.83 10.70
CA PRO A 173 -2.13 -2.08 11.06
C PRO A 173 -1.89 -3.23 10.04
N SER A 174 -1.64 -2.91 8.77
CA SER A 174 -1.33 -3.90 7.73
C SER A 174 -0.08 -4.73 8.02
N ARG A 175 0.91 -4.15 8.72
CA ARG A 175 2.16 -4.85 9.08
C ARG A 175 1.95 -5.98 10.08
N PHE A 176 0.83 -5.97 10.81
CA PHE A 176 0.53 -6.94 11.87
C PHE A 176 -0.41 -8.07 11.43
N GLN A 177 -0.85 -8.09 10.16
CA GLN A 177 -1.79 -9.09 9.62
C GLN A 177 -1.28 -10.53 9.75
N ALA A 178 0.03 -10.74 9.70
CA ALA A 178 0.64 -12.07 9.82
C ALA A 178 0.64 -12.63 11.26
N HIS A 179 0.41 -11.79 12.28
CA HIS A 179 0.53 -12.17 13.68
C HIS A 179 -0.82 -12.64 14.24
N ASP A 180 -1.82 -11.77 14.33
CA ASP A 180 -3.21 -12.10 14.73
C ASP A 180 -4.09 -10.85 14.59
N PHE A 181 -5.41 -10.99 14.52
CA PHE A 181 -6.34 -9.86 14.43
C PHE A 181 -6.25 -8.92 15.64
N VAL A 182 -5.85 -9.45 16.81
CA VAL A 182 -5.64 -8.65 18.03
C VAL A 182 -4.51 -7.63 17.83
N PHE A 183 -3.44 -7.96 17.11
CA PHE A 183 -2.32 -7.04 16.88
C PHE A 183 -2.71 -5.91 15.92
N VAL A 184 -3.51 -6.22 14.90
CA VAL A 184 -4.07 -5.22 13.98
C VAL A 184 -4.92 -4.20 14.76
N ARG A 185 -5.80 -4.68 15.66
CA ARG A 185 -6.62 -3.81 16.51
C ARG A 185 -5.81 -2.95 17.48
N ILE A 186 -4.74 -3.52 18.04
CA ILE A 186 -3.85 -2.83 18.98
C ILE A 186 -3.06 -1.73 18.26
N ALA A 187 -2.57 -2.00 17.05
CA ALA A 187 -1.89 -1.03 16.21
C ALA A 187 -2.84 0.09 15.75
N ASP A 188 -4.03 -0.26 15.25
CA ASP A 188 -5.07 0.70 14.85
C ASP A 188 -5.45 1.65 16.00
N TYR A 189 -5.57 1.10 17.20
CA TYR A 189 -5.85 1.89 18.39
C TYR A 189 -4.77 2.93 18.71
N ILE A 190 -3.50 2.53 18.73
CA ILE A 190 -2.40 3.49 18.97
C ILE A 190 -2.33 4.53 17.85
N THR A 191 -2.43 4.09 16.60
CA THR A 191 -2.43 4.97 15.42
C THR A 191 -3.58 5.98 15.45
N SER A 192 -4.75 5.61 15.99
CA SER A 192 -5.88 6.53 16.19
C SER A 192 -5.64 7.62 17.26
N LYS A 193 -4.68 7.39 18.16
CA LYS A 193 -4.29 8.31 19.25
C LYS A 193 -3.15 9.24 18.87
N LEU A 194 -2.38 8.89 17.85
CA LEU A 194 -1.34 9.76 17.30
C LEU A 194 -1.97 10.92 16.53
N PRO A 195 -1.33 12.10 16.49
CA PRO A 195 -1.71 13.19 15.60
C PRO A 195 -1.92 12.62 14.20
N LYS A 196 -3.11 12.81 13.64
CA LYS A 196 -3.37 12.37 12.27
C LYS A 196 -2.39 13.14 11.39
N SER A 197 -1.86 12.49 10.35
CA SER A 197 -1.00 13.12 9.33
C SER A 197 -1.59 14.37 8.67
N HIS A 198 -2.82 14.76 9.02
CA HIS A 198 -3.56 15.94 8.59
C HIS A 198 -3.23 17.25 9.33
N ASP A 199 -2.60 17.25 10.52
CA ASP A 199 -2.34 18.51 11.25
C ASP A 199 -0.97 19.17 10.93
N VAL A 200 -0.17 18.55 10.06
CA VAL A 200 1.15 19.05 9.65
C VAL A 200 1.07 20.02 8.47
N TYR A 201 0.01 19.98 7.66
CA TYR A 201 -0.12 20.87 6.50
C TYR A 201 -0.76 22.20 6.89
N SER A 202 -0.19 22.86 7.91
CA SER A 202 -0.47 24.27 8.23
C SER A 202 0.81 25.11 8.15
N SER A 203 1.58 24.94 7.08
CA SER A 203 2.40 26.03 6.56
C SER A 203 2.69 25.82 5.07
N GLY A 204 1.92 26.56 4.25
CA GLY A 204 2.25 26.99 2.89
C GLY A 204 3.12 26.08 2.03
N GLU A 205 2.55 24.99 1.50
CA GLU A 205 2.96 24.46 0.19
C GLU A 205 1.70 24.29 -0.67
N THR A 206 1.81 24.75 -1.90
CA THR A 206 0.78 24.87 -2.93
C THR A 206 -0.11 23.64 -3.09
N SER A 207 -1.38 23.91 -3.41
CA SER A 207 -2.56 23.05 -3.67
C SER A 207 -2.42 21.91 -4.71
N ALA A 208 -1.23 21.35 -4.95
CA ALA A 208 -1.00 20.29 -5.93
C ALA A 208 -0.86 18.90 -5.26
N LEU A 209 -1.47 17.88 -5.88
CA LEU A 209 -1.25 16.47 -5.52
C LEU A 209 0.25 16.14 -5.68
N SER A 210 0.90 15.61 -4.64
CA SER A 210 2.33 15.27 -4.65
C SER A 210 2.52 13.74 -4.58
N TYR A 211 3.24 13.17 -5.54
CA TYR A 211 3.51 11.73 -5.67
C TYR A 211 4.99 11.39 -5.42
N LYS A 212 5.54 11.90 -4.30
CA LYS A 212 6.98 11.75 -3.96
C LYS A 212 7.41 10.31 -3.76
N GLN A 213 6.52 9.39 -3.38
CA GLN A 213 6.92 8.00 -3.12
C GLN A 213 7.22 7.25 -4.42
N LEU A 214 6.54 7.61 -5.53
CA LEU A 214 6.79 7.05 -6.85
C LEU A 214 8.18 7.43 -7.40
N GLU A 215 8.82 8.48 -6.89
CA GLU A 215 10.22 8.80 -7.22
C GLU A 215 11.20 7.72 -6.73
N ASN A 216 10.96 7.16 -5.54
CA ASN A 216 11.81 6.09 -5.00
C ASN A 216 11.77 4.83 -5.86
N PHE A 217 10.61 4.50 -6.42
CA PHE A 217 10.49 3.39 -7.36
C PHE A 217 11.31 3.61 -8.64
N LYS A 218 11.35 4.85 -9.14
CA LYS A 218 12.17 5.22 -10.30
C LYS A 218 13.66 5.05 -10.01
N VAL A 219 14.11 5.39 -8.80
CA VAL A 219 15.49 5.15 -8.35
C VAL A 219 15.84 3.66 -8.41
N ASP A 220 14.95 2.78 -7.95
CA ASP A 220 15.17 1.34 -8.00
C ASP A 220 15.20 0.80 -9.44
N GLN A 221 14.32 1.30 -10.32
CA GLN A 221 14.37 0.98 -11.75
C GLN A 221 15.66 1.45 -12.42
N ASP A 222 16.14 2.65 -12.09
CA ASP A 222 17.37 3.22 -12.63
C ASP A 222 18.60 2.41 -12.16
N ARG A 223 18.63 2.00 -10.89
CA ARG A 223 19.65 1.08 -10.36
C ARG A 223 19.68 -0.24 -11.12
N LEU A 224 18.51 -0.86 -11.34
CA LEU A 224 18.41 -2.11 -12.09
C LEU A 224 18.88 -1.93 -13.54
N ARG A 225 18.53 -0.82 -14.18
CA ARG A 225 18.99 -0.47 -15.54
C ARG A 225 20.50 -0.34 -15.59
N HIS A 226 21.11 0.36 -14.63
CA HIS A 226 22.56 0.49 -14.53
C HIS A 226 23.23 -0.88 -14.38
N LEU A 227 22.71 -1.76 -13.53
CA LEU A 227 23.24 -3.12 -13.38
C LEU A 227 23.14 -3.94 -14.68
N CYS A 228 22.01 -3.86 -15.40
CA CYS A 228 21.88 -4.50 -16.71
C CYS A 228 22.89 -3.96 -17.72
N GLN A 229 23.10 -2.63 -17.76
CA GLN A 229 24.09 -2.00 -18.64
C GLN A 229 25.53 -2.41 -18.30
N SER A 230 25.88 -2.46 -17.01
CA SER A 230 27.19 -2.92 -16.57
C SER A 230 27.42 -4.38 -16.96
N LEU A 231 26.44 -5.26 -16.73
CA LEU A 231 26.55 -6.67 -17.12
C LEU A 231 26.68 -6.81 -18.65
N LEU A 232 25.89 -6.06 -19.41
CA LEU A 232 25.98 -6.07 -20.88
C LEU A 232 27.37 -5.65 -21.36
N SER A 233 27.93 -4.59 -20.79
CA SER A 233 29.27 -4.11 -21.14
C SER A 233 30.34 -5.16 -20.85
N ILE A 234 30.26 -5.86 -19.71
CA ILE A 234 31.21 -6.93 -19.35
C ILE A 234 31.05 -8.12 -20.31
N THR A 235 29.82 -8.52 -20.62
CA THR A 235 29.56 -9.61 -21.57
C THR A 235 30.09 -9.27 -22.96
N GLN A 236 29.85 -8.06 -23.46
CA GLN A 236 30.34 -7.62 -24.77
C GLN A 236 31.87 -7.60 -24.84
N ASP A 237 32.54 -7.05 -23.82
CA ASP A 237 34.00 -7.04 -23.73
C ASP A 237 34.60 -8.45 -23.73
N TYR A 238 33.96 -9.39 -23.02
CA TYR A 238 34.36 -10.80 -23.04
C TYR A 238 34.13 -11.46 -24.42
N GLU A 239 33.00 -11.20 -25.06
CA GLU A 239 32.69 -11.75 -26.39
C GLU A 239 33.62 -11.24 -27.48
N GLU A 240 34.09 -10.00 -27.37
CA GLU A 240 35.04 -9.39 -28.30
C GLU A 240 36.47 -9.91 -28.10
N ASN A 241 36.92 -10.05 -26.85
CA ASN A 241 38.33 -10.35 -26.54
C ASN A 241 38.61 -11.84 -26.31
N VAL A 242 37.62 -12.66 -25.95
CA VAL A 242 37.82 -14.04 -25.51
C VAL A 242 37.02 -15.03 -26.36
N CYS A 243 35.70 -15.05 -26.24
CA CYS A 243 34.84 -16.00 -26.94
C CYS A 243 33.37 -15.57 -26.91
N LYS A 244 32.66 -15.79 -28.03
CA LYS A 244 31.21 -15.50 -28.11
C LYS A 244 30.39 -16.41 -27.20
N ILE A 245 29.39 -15.82 -26.53
CA ILE A 245 28.43 -16.55 -25.68
C ILE A 245 27.03 -16.39 -26.27
N PRO A 246 26.55 -17.40 -27.03
CA PRO A 246 25.28 -17.28 -27.75
C PRO A 246 24.10 -16.93 -26.83
N GLY A 247 23.39 -15.86 -27.18
CA GLY A 247 22.11 -15.48 -26.56
C GLY A 247 22.20 -14.63 -25.28
N GLN A 248 23.37 -14.53 -24.64
CA GLN A 248 23.47 -13.87 -23.34
C GLN A 248 23.31 -12.34 -23.41
N ALA A 249 24.00 -11.70 -24.36
CA ALA A 249 23.80 -10.27 -24.62
C ALA A 249 22.34 -9.97 -25.02
N GLN A 250 21.70 -10.88 -25.75
CA GLN A 250 20.31 -10.74 -26.18
C GLN A 250 19.31 -10.89 -25.02
N ASP A 251 19.58 -11.79 -24.08
CA ASP A 251 18.80 -11.94 -22.85
C ASP A 251 18.87 -10.67 -21.99
N ILE A 252 20.07 -10.07 -21.85
CA ILE A 252 20.27 -8.82 -21.11
C ILE A 252 19.55 -7.65 -21.80
N LEU A 253 19.68 -7.54 -23.12
CA LEU A 253 18.97 -6.51 -23.91
C LEU A 253 17.45 -6.65 -23.78
N SER A 254 16.93 -7.89 -23.85
CA SER A 254 15.51 -8.16 -23.67
C SER A 254 15.01 -7.75 -22.28
N LEU A 255 15.77 -8.05 -21.23
CA LEU A 255 15.44 -7.62 -19.87
C LEU A 255 15.50 -6.10 -19.74
N LEU A 256 16.47 -5.46 -20.38
CA LEU A 256 16.64 -4.01 -20.36
C LEU A 256 15.48 -3.30 -21.07
N ASP A 257 14.99 -3.86 -22.18
CA ASP A 257 13.79 -3.39 -22.86
C ASP A 257 12.53 -3.59 -22.01
N GLN A 258 12.41 -4.71 -21.28
CA GLN A 258 11.30 -4.95 -20.34
C GLN A 258 11.30 -3.93 -19.20
N VAL A 259 12.46 -3.65 -18.59
CA VAL A 259 12.60 -2.65 -17.53
C VAL A 259 12.27 -1.24 -18.04
N ARG A 260 12.66 -0.92 -19.29
CA ARG A 260 12.34 0.38 -19.92
C ARG A 260 10.86 0.52 -20.28
N ALA A 261 10.23 -0.55 -20.75
CA ALA A 261 8.83 -0.56 -21.15
C ALA A 261 7.87 -0.72 -19.96
N GLN A 262 8.40 -0.92 -18.74
CA GLN A 262 7.59 -1.12 -17.56
C GLN A 262 6.80 0.14 -17.22
N LYS A 263 5.48 -0.05 -17.14
CA LYS A 263 4.51 0.98 -16.81
C LYS A 263 3.39 0.36 -15.99
N PHE A 264 2.81 1.14 -15.10
CA PHE A 264 1.61 0.74 -14.37
C PHE A 264 0.37 1.14 -15.14
N ARG A 265 -0.58 0.22 -15.27
CA ARG A 265 -1.89 0.54 -15.86
C ARG A 265 -2.97 0.58 -14.79
N VAL A 266 -3.65 1.71 -14.68
CA VAL A 266 -4.77 1.90 -13.77
C VAL A 266 -6.05 2.03 -14.59
N ALA A 267 -6.96 1.05 -14.51
CA ALA A 267 -8.23 1.10 -15.23
C ALA A 267 -9.31 1.77 -14.38
N VAL A 268 -10.06 2.71 -14.94
CA VAL A 268 -11.24 3.29 -14.30
C VAL A 268 -12.48 2.65 -14.89
N VAL A 269 -13.31 2.10 -14.01
CA VAL A 269 -14.42 1.22 -14.32
C VAL A 269 -15.64 1.63 -13.51
N GLY A 270 -16.83 1.51 -14.09
CA GLY A 270 -18.08 1.75 -13.38
C GLY A 270 -19.23 1.97 -14.33
N GLU A 271 -20.44 1.99 -13.78
CA GLU A 271 -21.66 2.26 -14.55
C GLU A 271 -21.64 3.66 -15.19
N PHE A 272 -22.56 3.87 -16.11
CA PHE A 272 -22.75 5.17 -16.73
C PHE A 272 -23.09 6.25 -15.68
N SER A 273 -22.60 7.47 -15.88
CA SER A 273 -22.86 8.62 -14.99
C SER A 273 -22.42 8.47 -13.52
N GLN A 274 -21.46 7.60 -13.21
CA GLN A 274 -20.88 7.50 -11.86
C GLN A 274 -19.76 8.51 -11.56
N GLY A 275 -19.49 9.43 -12.50
CA GLY A 275 -18.47 10.47 -12.34
C GLY A 275 -17.05 10.02 -12.71
N LYS A 276 -16.89 9.04 -13.62
CA LYS A 276 -15.58 8.58 -14.13
C LYS A 276 -14.77 9.72 -14.75
N SER A 277 -15.35 10.47 -15.69
CA SER A 277 -14.68 11.63 -16.29
C SER A 277 -14.32 12.69 -15.25
N THR A 278 -15.21 12.98 -14.29
CA THR A 278 -14.96 13.93 -13.19
C THR A 278 -13.82 13.46 -12.29
N LEU A 279 -13.74 12.16 -11.99
CA LEU A 279 -12.61 11.59 -11.26
C LEU A 279 -11.29 11.78 -12.01
N LEU A 280 -11.28 11.51 -13.31
CA LEU A 280 -10.10 11.70 -14.14
C LEU A 280 -9.66 13.16 -14.16
N ASN A 281 -10.61 14.10 -14.24
CA ASN A 281 -10.33 15.53 -14.13
C ASN A 281 -9.77 15.90 -12.75
N ALA A 282 -10.33 15.35 -11.66
CA ALA A 282 -9.79 15.54 -10.31
C ALA A 282 -8.37 14.98 -10.15
N LEU A 283 -8.06 13.83 -10.79
CA LEU A 283 -6.71 13.26 -10.85
C LEU A 283 -5.75 14.09 -11.70
N LEU A 284 -6.25 14.77 -12.73
CA LEU A 284 -5.49 15.69 -13.57
C LEU A 284 -5.28 17.06 -12.90
N GLY A 285 -6.19 17.45 -12.00
CA GLY A 285 -6.27 18.79 -11.42
C GLY A 285 -6.87 19.84 -12.37
N GLU A 286 -7.47 19.42 -13.47
CA GLU A 286 -8.03 20.30 -14.51
C GLU A 286 -9.11 19.57 -15.35
N GLU A 287 -10.00 20.34 -15.97
CA GLU A 287 -11.12 19.81 -16.76
C GLU A 287 -10.71 19.52 -18.21
N ILE A 288 -10.21 18.30 -18.47
CA ILE A 288 -9.83 17.87 -19.84
C ILE A 288 -10.76 16.78 -20.39
N GLN A 289 -11.14 15.83 -19.55
CA GLN A 289 -12.02 14.74 -19.94
C GLN A 289 -13.45 15.26 -20.13
N PRO A 290 -14.12 14.92 -21.24
CA PRO A 290 -15.49 15.35 -21.48
C PRO A 290 -16.43 14.76 -20.43
N VAL A 291 -17.20 15.63 -19.77
CA VAL A 291 -18.25 15.26 -18.82
C VAL A 291 -19.60 15.53 -19.48
N ARG A 292 -20.37 14.49 -19.82
CA ARG A 292 -21.76 14.62 -20.33
C ARG A 292 -22.70 13.67 -19.60
N ALA A 293 -23.99 14.05 -19.55
CA ALA A 293 -25.09 13.24 -19.01
C ALA A 293 -25.55 12.10 -19.96
N ILE A 294 -24.90 11.95 -21.12
CA ILE A 294 -25.10 10.92 -22.15
C ILE A 294 -23.76 10.16 -22.28
N PRO A 295 -23.71 8.84 -22.62
CA PRO A 295 -22.46 8.09 -22.65
C PRO A 295 -21.35 8.84 -23.40
N CYS A 296 -20.20 9.01 -22.73
CA CYS A 296 -19.11 9.86 -23.18
C CYS A 296 -17.95 9.07 -23.80
N SER A 297 -18.00 7.74 -23.78
CA SER A 297 -16.87 6.89 -24.14
C SER A 297 -17.37 5.70 -24.95
N GLY A 298 -17.11 5.74 -26.25
CA GLY A 298 -17.27 4.59 -27.15
C GLY A 298 -15.95 3.91 -27.47
N THR A 299 -14.84 4.52 -27.07
CA THR A 299 -13.48 4.12 -27.38
C THR A 299 -12.62 4.25 -26.11
N VAL A 300 -11.76 3.26 -25.89
CA VAL A 300 -10.84 3.26 -24.74
C VAL A 300 -9.95 4.48 -24.82
N THR A 301 -9.91 5.26 -23.74
CA THR A 301 -9.03 6.43 -23.64
C THR A 301 -7.90 6.14 -22.68
N VAL A 302 -6.65 6.41 -23.09
CA VAL A 302 -5.45 6.22 -22.29
C VAL A 302 -4.86 7.59 -21.99
N LEU A 303 -4.85 7.98 -20.72
CA LEU A 303 -4.20 9.18 -20.24
C LEU A 303 -2.78 8.82 -19.80
N ARG A 304 -1.79 9.53 -20.34
CA ARG A 304 -0.38 9.37 -19.95
C ARG A 304 0.32 10.72 -19.89
N PHE A 305 1.48 10.74 -19.26
CA PHE A 305 2.29 11.95 -19.23
C PHE A 305 2.86 12.26 -20.62
N GLY A 306 2.90 13.55 -20.96
CA GLY A 306 3.67 14.06 -22.08
C GLY A 306 4.08 15.51 -21.86
N GLU A 307 5.23 15.90 -22.41
CA GLU A 307 5.76 17.27 -22.27
C GLU A 307 4.85 18.34 -22.89
N LYS A 308 3.97 17.93 -23.80
CA LYS A 308 2.99 18.79 -24.47
C LYS A 308 1.66 18.05 -24.55
N THR A 309 0.58 18.81 -24.49
CA THR A 309 -0.76 18.29 -24.71
C THR A 309 -0.89 17.76 -26.14
N ARG A 310 -1.11 16.45 -26.29
CA ARG A 310 -1.28 15.79 -27.59
C ARG A 310 -2.36 14.74 -27.50
N VAL A 311 -3.07 14.56 -28.61
CA VAL A 311 -4.10 13.54 -28.73
C VAL A 311 -3.78 12.68 -29.93
N LEU A 312 -3.65 11.37 -29.70
CA LEU A 312 -3.29 10.38 -30.70
C LEU A 312 -4.42 9.37 -30.85
N CYS A 313 -4.95 9.22 -32.06
CA CYS A 313 -5.84 8.11 -32.38
C CYS A 313 -5.00 6.91 -32.81
N VAL A 314 -5.18 5.78 -32.14
CA VAL A 314 -4.59 4.49 -32.51
C VAL A 314 -5.68 3.66 -33.17
N TYR A 315 -5.44 3.23 -34.40
CA TYR A 315 -6.38 2.45 -35.18
C TYR A 315 -6.15 0.94 -35.00
N THR A 316 -7.14 0.12 -35.35
CA THR A 316 -7.08 -1.35 -35.25
C THR A 316 -6.04 -1.99 -36.17
N ASP A 317 -5.66 -1.30 -37.25
CA ASP A 317 -4.57 -1.67 -38.17
C ASP A 317 -3.17 -1.27 -37.66
N GLY A 318 -3.10 -0.61 -36.50
CA GLY A 318 -1.85 -0.14 -35.88
C GLY A 318 -1.39 1.24 -36.32
N ARG A 319 -2.08 1.89 -37.27
CA ARG A 319 -1.81 3.28 -37.63
C ARG A 319 -2.03 4.20 -36.43
N GLN A 320 -1.18 5.21 -36.29
CA GLN A 320 -1.34 6.29 -35.31
C GLN A 320 -1.47 7.63 -36.03
N GLU A 321 -2.39 8.47 -35.55
CA GLU A 321 -2.62 9.80 -36.10
C GLU A 321 -2.78 10.81 -34.97
N GLY A 322 -2.01 11.90 -35.02
CA GLY A 322 -2.20 13.03 -34.13
C GLY A 322 -3.40 13.88 -34.57
N ILE A 323 -4.29 14.20 -33.64
CA ILE A 323 -5.43 15.09 -33.90
C ILE A 323 -5.30 16.38 -33.08
N PRO A 324 -5.87 17.50 -33.55
CA PRO A 324 -6.01 18.70 -32.74
C PRO A 324 -6.81 18.41 -31.46
N PHE A 325 -6.43 19.05 -30.36
CA PHE A 325 -7.11 18.88 -29.07
C PHE A 325 -8.60 19.29 -29.13
N GLU A 326 -8.95 20.27 -29.97
CA GLU A 326 -10.33 20.68 -30.23
C GLU A 326 -11.21 19.52 -30.73
N ASN A 327 -10.62 18.58 -31.48
CA ASN A 327 -11.30 17.41 -32.04
C ASN A 327 -11.32 16.22 -31.07
N TYR A 328 -10.66 16.34 -29.91
CA TYR A 328 -10.59 15.28 -28.90
C TYR A 328 -11.97 14.94 -28.37
N GLN A 329 -12.73 15.94 -27.94
CA GLN A 329 -14.04 15.74 -27.32
C GLN A 329 -15.03 15.08 -28.29
N GLU A 330 -14.96 15.43 -29.58
CA GLU A 330 -15.79 14.85 -30.63
C GLU A 330 -15.44 13.37 -30.88
N LYS A 331 -14.15 13.02 -30.95
CA LYS A 331 -13.72 11.64 -31.23
C LYS A 331 -13.76 10.72 -30.01
N ALA A 332 -13.57 11.25 -28.81
CA ALA A 332 -13.65 10.49 -27.57
C ALA A 332 -15.10 10.19 -27.17
N SER A 333 -16.02 11.10 -27.50
CA SER A 333 -17.45 10.95 -27.23
C SER A 333 -18.15 10.12 -28.29
N ILE A 334 -19.19 9.37 -27.89
CA ILE A 334 -20.16 8.88 -28.86
C ILE A 334 -21.07 10.04 -29.30
N SER A 335 -21.56 9.99 -30.54
CA SER A 335 -22.48 11.01 -31.04
C SER A 335 -23.78 10.98 -30.22
N GLU A 336 -24.38 12.16 -30.04
CA GLU A 336 -25.63 12.31 -29.27
C GLU A 336 -26.78 11.49 -29.87
N GLN A 337 -26.81 11.36 -31.20
CA GLN A 337 -27.77 10.51 -31.92
C GLN A 337 -27.53 9.02 -31.66
N ALA A 338 -26.29 8.54 -31.68
CA ALA A 338 -25.97 7.14 -31.39
C ALA A 338 -26.31 6.77 -29.93
N ALA A 339 -26.09 7.71 -29.01
CA ALA A 339 -26.37 7.53 -27.60
C ALA A 339 -27.86 7.54 -27.26
N LEU A 340 -28.67 8.37 -27.93
CA LEU A 340 -30.12 8.45 -27.73
C LEU A 340 -30.89 7.33 -28.42
N CYS A 341 -30.41 6.84 -29.56
CA CYS A 341 -31.14 5.85 -30.37
C CYS A 341 -30.83 4.40 -30.00
N GLY A 342 -29.87 4.12 -29.11
CA GLY A 342 -29.46 2.73 -28.79
C GLY A 342 -28.98 1.94 -30.01
N LEU A 343 -28.59 2.64 -31.09
CA LEU A 343 -28.16 2.04 -32.35
C LEU A 343 -26.74 1.50 -32.17
N SER A 344 -26.68 0.24 -31.77
CA SER A 344 -25.48 -0.57 -31.52
C SER A 344 -24.57 -0.77 -32.75
N ASP A 345 -25.05 -0.46 -33.96
CA ASP A 345 -24.40 -0.89 -35.20
C ASP A 345 -23.30 0.06 -35.71
N GLU A 346 -23.29 1.35 -35.35
CA GLU A 346 -22.22 2.27 -35.74
C GLU A 346 -20.95 2.13 -34.87
N LEU A 347 -21.09 1.63 -33.64
CA LEU A 347 -19.98 1.50 -32.68
C LEU A 347 -19.16 0.22 -32.85
N GLY A 348 -19.71 -0.80 -33.50
CA GLY A 348 -18.96 -2.00 -33.93
C GLY A 348 -18.05 -1.76 -35.15
N GLN A 349 -18.13 -0.58 -35.77
CA GLN A 349 -17.36 -0.20 -36.97
C GLN A 349 -16.30 0.88 -36.70
N SER A 350 -16.07 1.25 -35.44
CA SER A 350 -14.97 2.18 -35.15
C SER A 350 -13.65 1.50 -35.48
N THR A 351 -12.92 2.07 -36.44
CA THR A 351 -11.54 1.66 -36.74
C THR A 351 -10.58 2.11 -35.64
N ILE A 352 -11.03 2.89 -34.67
CA ILE A 352 -10.22 3.41 -33.57
C ILE A 352 -10.20 2.39 -32.44
N ARG A 353 -9.00 1.90 -32.14
CA ARG A 353 -8.72 0.96 -31.05
C ARG A 353 -8.66 1.68 -29.70
N GLU A 354 -7.91 2.77 -29.64
CA GLU A 354 -7.74 3.58 -28.43
C GLU A 354 -7.38 5.03 -28.79
N ILE A 355 -7.72 5.96 -27.91
CA ILE A 355 -7.29 7.36 -27.99
C ILE A 355 -6.31 7.62 -26.86
N ILE A 356 -5.12 8.11 -27.18
CA ILE A 356 -4.10 8.45 -26.19
C ILE A 356 -4.12 9.97 -25.99
N LEU A 357 -4.41 10.40 -24.76
CA LEU A 357 -4.24 11.77 -24.32
C LEU A 357 -2.92 11.87 -23.55
N GLU A 358 -2.00 12.67 -24.08
CA GLU A 358 -0.79 13.05 -23.38
C GLU A 358 -0.98 14.42 -22.75
N HIS A 359 -0.67 14.56 -21.46
CA HIS A 359 -0.81 15.81 -20.75
C HIS A 359 0.34 16.09 -19.76
N PRO A 360 0.85 17.34 -19.67
CA PRO A 360 1.94 17.68 -18.74
C PRO A 360 1.52 17.80 -17.27
N SER A 361 0.25 18.10 -16.98
CA SER A 361 -0.26 18.28 -15.60
C SER A 361 -0.63 16.97 -14.90
N LEU A 362 -0.57 15.83 -15.60
CA LEU A 362 -0.93 14.54 -15.06
C LEU A 362 0.20 13.99 -14.18
N GLU A 363 0.27 14.48 -12.95
CA GLU A 363 1.40 14.26 -12.03
C GLU A 363 1.60 12.76 -11.71
N LEU A 364 0.50 12.02 -11.46
CA LEU A 364 0.55 10.56 -11.27
C LEU A 364 1.25 9.85 -12.43
N CYS A 365 1.02 10.31 -13.67
CA CYS A 365 1.55 9.67 -14.87
C CYS A 365 3.00 10.05 -15.19
N ARG A 366 3.58 11.07 -14.52
CA ARG A 366 5.03 11.36 -14.64
C ARG A 366 5.90 10.18 -14.23
N HIS A 367 5.35 9.29 -13.41
CA HIS A 367 6.06 8.14 -12.85
C HIS A 367 5.70 6.82 -13.55
N ASN A 368 5.56 6.85 -14.89
CA ASN A 368 5.24 5.69 -15.73
C ASN A 368 3.90 5.02 -15.39
N VAL A 369 2.91 5.80 -14.95
CA VAL A 369 1.52 5.35 -14.80
C VAL A 369 0.74 5.73 -16.07
N GLU A 370 -0.12 4.83 -16.55
CA GLU A 370 -1.14 5.10 -17.57
C GLU A 370 -2.51 4.90 -16.92
N ILE A 371 -3.38 5.90 -17.02
CA ILE A 371 -4.77 5.77 -16.58
C ILE A 371 -5.60 5.42 -17.81
N VAL A 372 -6.40 4.37 -17.70
CA VAL A 372 -7.22 3.87 -18.80
C VAL A 372 -8.68 4.08 -18.44
N ASP A 373 -9.35 4.98 -19.15
CA ASP A 373 -10.79 5.15 -19.06
C ASP A 373 -11.48 4.08 -19.91
N SER A 374 -12.25 3.22 -19.25
CA SER A 374 -13.00 2.17 -19.92
C SER A 374 -14.41 2.66 -20.29
N PRO A 375 -14.90 2.37 -21.52
CA PRO A 375 -16.30 2.54 -21.84
C PRO A 375 -17.17 1.70 -20.88
N GLY A 376 -18.34 2.21 -20.49
CA GLY A 376 -19.17 1.64 -19.42
C GLY A 376 -19.43 0.14 -19.59
N LEU A 377 -19.05 -0.66 -18.58
CA LEU A 377 -19.15 -2.12 -18.62
C LEU A 377 -20.58 -2.67 -18.83
N ASN A 378 -21.61 -1.90 -18.44
CA ASN A 378 -23.00 -2.35 -18.44
C ASN A 378 -23.78 -1.99 -19.71
N GLU A 379 -23.11 -1.43 -20.74
CA GLU A 379 -23.82 -0.88 -21.90
C GLU A 379 -24.02 -1.90 -23.05
N HIS A 380 -23.12 -2.87 -23.28
CA HIS A 380 -23.30 -3.87 -24.35
C HIS A 380 -22.48 -5.17 -24.17
N PRO A 381 -23.01 -6.35 -24.58
CA PRO A 381 -22.30 -7.65 -24.51
C PRO A 381 -20.96 -7.70 -25.25
N ASN A 382 -20.83 -6.95 -26.35
CA ASN A 382 -19.59 -6.89 -27.14
C ASN A 382 -18.50 -6.03 -26.47
N ARG A 383 -18.85 -5.20 -25.46
CA ARG A 383 -17.89 -4.34 -24.72
C ARG A 383 -17.25 -5.07 -23.54
N THR A 384 -17.83 -6.19 -23.11
CA THR A 384 -17.26 -7.07 -22.08
C THR A 384 -15.91 -7.62 -22.53
N GLU A 385 -15.74 -8.03 -23.79
CA GLU A 385 -14.47 -8.58 -24.28
C GLU A 385 -13.35 -7.51 -24.36
N ILE A 386 -13.69 -6.29 -24.78
CA ILE A 386 -12.75 -5.15 -24.80
C ILE A 386 -12.27 -4.85 -23.37
N THR A 387 -13.22 -4.82 -22.42
CA THR A 387 -12.88 -4.52 -21.03
C THR A 387 -12.12 -5.67 -20.37
N GLN A 388 -12.44 -6.93 -20.68
CA GLN A 388 -11.64 -8.09 -20.25
C GLN A 388 -10.20 -8.01 -20.73
N ARG A 389 -9.98 -7.71 -22.02
CA ARG A 389 -8.62 -7.54 -22.58
C ARG A 389 -7.86 -6.38 -21.93
N LEU A 390 -8.57 -5.34 -21.52
CA LEU A 390 -8.02 -4.18 -20.81
C LEU A 390 -7.63 -4.55 -19.37
N LEU A 391 -8.51 -5.23 -18.64
CA LEU A 391 -8.30 -5.67 -17.26
C LEU A 391 -7.15 -6.69 -17.13
N GLN A 392 -6.95 -7.56 -18.12
CA GLN A 392 -5.80 -8.49 -18.13
C GLN A 392 -4.43 -7.80 -18.07
N LYS A 393 -4.34 -6.57 -18.58
CA LYS A 393 -3.11 -5.77 -18.62
C LYS A 393 -3.08 -4.68 -17.56
N THR A 394 -4.01 -4.72 -16.62
CA THR A 394 -4.21 -3.68 -15.61
C THR A 394 -3.53 -4.08 -14.31
N ASP A 395 -2.81 -3.12 -13.72
CA ASP A 395 -2.16 -3.27 -12.42
C ASP A 395 -3.05 -2.92 -11.25
N ALA A 396 -3.95 -1.94 -11.44
CA ALA A 396 -4.98 -1.56 -10.48
C ALA A 396 -6.29 -1.24 -11.22
N ALA A 397 -7.42 -1.75 -10.75
CA ALA A 397 -8.73 -1.34 -11.22
C ALA A 397 -9.38 -0.43 -10.17
N ILE A 398 -10.00 0.65 -10.63
CA ILE A 398 -10.77 1.59 -9.81
C ILE A 398 -12.23 1.46 -10.23
N PHE A 399 -13.05 0.92 -9.35
CA PHE A 399 -14.49 0.83 -9.51
C PHE A 399 -15.19 2.03 -8.90
N LEU A 400 -16.04 2.72 -9.65
CA LEU A 400 -16.84 3.84 -9.15
C LEU A 400 -18.28 3.41 -8.85
N ALA A 401 -18.66 3.60 -7.59
CA ALA A 401 -20.00 3.37 -7.07
C ALA A 401 -20.69 4.70 -6.70
N ASN A 402 -22.02 4.71 -6.72
CA ASN A 402 -22.80 5.89 -6.33
C ASN A 402 -23.10 5.95 -4.82
N ALA A 403 -22.71 7.00 -4.10
CA ALA A 403 -23.07 7.17 -2.69
C ALA A 403 -24.58 7.33 -2.44
N SER A 404 -25.32 7.91 -3.39
CA SER A 404 -26.77 8.14 -3.25
C SER A 404 -27.60 6.88 -3.51
N ARG A 405 -27.04 5.92 -4.26
CA ARG A 405 -27.66 4.62 -4.58
C ARG A 405 -26.60 3.51 -4.58
N PRO A 406 -25.97 3.25 -3.42
CA PRO A 406 -24.84 2.33 -3.37
C PRO A 406 -25.28 0.88 -3.58
N LEU A 407 -24.45 0.12 -4.30
CA LEU A 407 -24.59 -1.31 -4.50
C LEU A 407 -25.92 -1.69 -5.17
N THR A 408 -26.23 -1.04 -6.31
CA THR A 408 -27.33 -1.48 -7.17
C THR A 408 -27.10 -2.93 -7.65
N GLN A 409 -28.14 -3.61 -8.15
CA GLN A 409 -27.96 -4.97 -8.68
C GLN A 409 -26.89 -5.01 -9.79
N GLY A 410 -26.86 -3.99 -10.65
CA GLY A 410 -25.85 -3.86 -11.70
C GLY A 410 -24.44 -3.69 -11.14
N GLU A 411 -24.25 -2.80 -10.16
CA GLU A 411 -22.96 -2.59 -9.50
C GLU A 411 -22.45 -3.86 -8.78
N ARG A 412 -23.33 -4.62 -8.12
CA ARG A 412 -22.96 -5.87 -7.43
C ARG A 412 -22.48 -6.93 -8.40
N LEU A 413 -23.24 -7.17 -9.48
CA LEU A 413 -22.84 -8.13 -10.52
C LEU A 413 -21.51 -7.72 -11.16
N LEU A 414 -21.31 -6.42 -11.35
CA LEU A 414 -20.10 -5.88 -11.92
C LEU A 414 -18.88 -6.06 -11.01
N LEU A 415 -19.04 -5.83 -9.71
CA LEU A 415 -18.01 -6.06 -8.71
C LEU A 415 -17.62 -7.54 -8.63
N GLU A 416 -18.58 -8.45 -8.70
CA GLU A 416 -18.33 -9.90 -8.74
C GLU A 416 -17.58 -10.32 -10.02
N ASP A 417 -17.98 -9.80 -11.17
CA ASP A 417 -17.30 -10.05 -12.45
C ASP A 417 -15.86 -9.50 -12.43
N LEU A 418 -15.67 -8.27 -11.94
CA LEU A 418 -14.35 -7.67 -11.78
C LEU A 418 -13.46 -8.48 -10.84
N ARG A 419 -14.00 -8.93 -9.71
CA ARG A 419 -13.26 -9.80 -8.77
C ARG A 419 -12.75 -11.05 -9.47
N SER A 420 -13.65 -11.75 -10.17
CA SER A 420 -13.31 -12.96 -10.92
C SER A 420 -12.24 -12.69 -11.99
N GLN A 421 -12.40 -11.63 -12.78
CA GLN A 421 -11.49 -11.31 -13.88
C GLN A 421 -10.09 -10.90 -13.40
N LEU A 422 -10.02 -10.11 -12.33
CA LEU A 422 -8.77 -9.66 -11.74
C LEU A 422 -8.01 -10.80 -11.04
N ASN A 423 -8.73 -11.78 -10.50
CA ASN A 423 -8.16 -12.99 -9.89
C ASN A 423 -7.98 -14.16 -10.88
N ARG A 424 -7.90 -13.88 -12.18
CA ARG A 424 -7.66 -14.89 -13.24
C ARG A 424 -8.69 -16.04 -13.22
N GLY A 425 -9.93 -15.74 -12.85
CA GLY A 425 -11.05 -16.67 -12.79
C GLY A 425 -11.28 -17.32 -11.44
N ASP A 426 -10.46 -17.02 -10.42
CA ASP A 426 -10.76 -17.42 -9.03
C ASP A 426 -11.89 -16.54 -8.47
N GLN A 427 -13.03 -17.17 -8.21
CA GLN A 427 -14.22 -16.51 -7.71
C GLN A 427 -14.29 -16.48 -6.18
N ASP A 428 -13.44 -17.23 -5.48
CA ASP A 428 -13.52 -17.37 -4.02
C ASP A 428 -12.54 -16.44 -3.29
N SER A 429 -11.51 -15.98 -3.99
CA SER A 429 -10.55 -15.02 -3.45
C SER A 429 -11.02 -13.56 -3.66
N PRO A 430 -10.80 -12.67 -2.69
CA PRO A 430 -10.93 -11.23 -2.88
C PRO A 430 -9.89 -10.68 -3.87
N ALA A 431 -10.21 -9.60 -4.57
CA ALA A 431 -9.30 -8.99 -5.55
C ALA A 431 -8.28 -8.08 -4.87
N ASP A 432 -7.00 -8.36 -5.10
CA ASP A 432 -5.89 -7.60 -4.51
C ASP A 432 -5.64 -6.23 -5.13
N ASN A 433 -6.05 -6.08 -6.38
CA ASN A 433 -5.78 -4.91 -7.20
C ASN A 433 -7.04 -4.12 -7.55
N LEU A 434 -8.13 -4.29 -6.79
CA LEU A 434 -9.38 -3.57 -6.98
C LEU A 434 -9.56 -2.50 -5.89
N PHE A 435 -9.75 -1.25 -6.30
CA PHE A 435 -10.16 -0.13 -5.48
C PHE A 435 -11.63 0.16 -5.73
N VAL A 436 -12.40 0.44 -4.69
CA VAL A 436 -13.80 0.85 -4.79
C VAL A 436 -13.91 2.28 -4.28
N LEU A 437 -14.33 3.19 -5.16
CA LEU A 437 -14.55 4.60 -4.87
C LEU A 437 -16.06 4.86 -4.84
N VAL A 438 -16.57 5.16 -3.66
CA VAL A 438 -17.96 5.58 -3.46
C VAL A 438 -18.01 7.09 -3.65
N ASN A 439 -18.43 7.52 -4.84
CA ASN A 439 -18.44 8.91 -5.28
C ASN A 439 -19.75 9.61 -4.91
N PHE A 440 -19.80 10.95 -5.01
CA PHE A 440 -20.95 11.79 -4.69
C PHE A 440 -21.31 11.86 -3.20
N MET A 441 -20.33 11.70 -2.31
CA MET A 441 -20.54 11.80 -0.86
C MET A 441 -21.03 13.19 -0.41
N ASP A 442 -20.77 14.23 -1.20
CA ASP A 442 -21.24 15.60 -1.00
C ASP A 442 -22.76 15.73 -1.06
N LEU A 443 -23.44 14.87 -1.83
CA LEU A 443 -24.91 14.86 -1.93
C LEU A 443 -25.59 14.38 -0.64
N LEU A 444 -24.87 13.62 0.19
CA LEU A 444 -25.35 13.15 1.49
C LEU A 444 -25.17 14.26 2.53
N ARG A 445 -26.25 15.02 2.80
CA ARG A 445 -26.22 16.20 3.68
C ARG A 445 -25.99 15.88 5.16
N ARG A 446 -26.46 14.72 5.65
CA ARG A 446 -26.34 14.37 7.07
C ARG A 446 -25.16 13.43 7.29
N GLN A 447 -24.41 13.68 8.37
CA GLN A 447 -23.30 12.82 8.76
C GLN A 447 -23.75 11.38 9.08
N SER A 448 -24.95 11.21 9.63
CA SER A 448 -25.57 9.89 9.85
C SER A 448 -25.73 9.11 8.55
N ASP A 449 -26.16 9.79 7.48
CA ASP A 449 -26.46 9.16 6.19
C ASP A 449 -25.14 8.74 5.52
N ARG A 450 -24.08 9.56 5.63
CA ARG A 450 -22.71 9.21 5.20
C ARG A 450 -22.17 7.99 5.94
N GLN A 451 -22.38 7.90 7.26
CA GLN A 451 -21.94 6.75 8.06
C GLN A 451 -22.71 5.47 7.71
N GLN A 452 -24.01 5.57 7.46
CA GLN A 452 -24.84 4.43 7.03
C GLN A 452 -24.38 3.88 5.66
N VAL A 453 -24.09 4.77 4.70
CA VAL A 453 -23.56 4.37 3.40
C VAL A 453 -22.18 3.72 3.54
N ARG A 454 -21.29 4.25 4.39
CA ARG A 454 -20.00 3.62 4.68
C ARG A 454 -20.16 2.19 5.18
N GLN A 455 -20.93 2.01 6.25
CA GLN A 455 -21.16 0.70 6.85
C GLN A 455 -21.80 -0.27 5.85
N LEU A 456 -22.77 0.17 5.05
CA LEU A 456 -23.42 -0.68 4.06
C LEU A 456 -22.45 -1.16 2.99
N VAL A 457 -21.59 -0.29 2.48
CA VAL A 457 -20.59 -0.64 1.46
C VAL A 457 -19.49 -1.52 2.04
N GLU A 458 -18.94 -1.16 3.20
CA GLU A 458 -17.89 -1.94 3.87
C GLU A 458 -18.37 -3.35 4.23
N ASN A 459 -19.60 -3.49 4.76
CA ASN A 459 -20.19 -4.80 5.07
C ASN A 459 -20.36 -5.68 3.83
N PHE A 460 -20.65 -5.09 2.67
CA PHE A 460 -20.75 -5.86 1.43
C PHE A 460 -19.36 -6.27 0.91
N LEU A 461 -18.39 -5.36 0.93
CA LEU A 461 -17.07 -5.58 0.35
C LEU A 461 -16.16 -6.44 1.23
N HIS A 462 -16.32 -6.39 2.55
CA HIS A 462 -15.51 -7.11 3.55
C HIS A 462 -16.29 -8.18 4.32
N GLY A 463 -17.55 -8.43 3.94
CA GLY A 463 -18.40 -9.42 4.60
C GLY A 463 -17.97 -10.86 4.37
N SER A 464 -18.92 -11.80 4.50
CA SER A 464 -18.64 -13.24 4.42
C SER A 464 -18.04 -13.71 3.09
N ASN A 465 -18.19 -12.92 2.03
CA ASN A 465 -17.60 -13.17 0.71
C ASN A 465 -16.89 -11.90 0.24
N PRO A 466 -15.65 -11.64 0.69
CA PRO A 466 -15.00 -10.38 0.45
C PRO A 466 -14.71 -10.17 -1.04
N ILE A 467 -14.92 -8.93 -1.49
CA ILE A 467 -14.68 -8.53 -2.89
C ILE A 467 -13.26 -7.96 -3.07
N VAL A 468 -12.75 -7.25 -2.06
CA VAL A 468 -11.44 -6.59 -2.08
C VAL A 468 -10.62 -6.96 -0.85
N THR A 469 -9.29 -6.89 -0.94
CA THR A 469 -8.40 -7.17 0.20
C THR A 469 -8.02 -5.94 1.00
N GLY A 470 -8.31 -5.97 2.30
CA GLY A 470 -7.94 -4.93 3.26
C GLY A 470 -8.73 -3.64 3.12
N ASP A 471 -8.75 -2.86 4.21
CA ASP A 471 -9.63 -1.68 4.32
C ASP A 471 -9.15 -0.49 3.47
N SER A 472 -7.88 -0.46 3.06
CA SER A 472 -7.30 0.61 2.24
C SER A 472 -7.75 0.60 0.77
N ARG A 473 -8.65 -0.30 0.39
CA ARG A 473 -9.20 -0.42 -0.98
C ARG A 473 -10.50 0.35 -1.18
N VAL A 474 -11.18 0.73 -0.11
CA VAL A 474 -12.49 1.38 -0.17
C VAL A 474 -12.36 2.84 0.23
N HIS A 475 -12.77 3.74 -0.65
CA HIS A 475 -12.63 5.18 -0.47
C HIS A 475 -13.96 5.88 -0.72
N PHE A 476 -14.28 6.87 0.12
CA PHE A 476 -15.52 7.63 0.04
C PHE A 476 -15.17 9.06 -0.33
N ILE A 477 -15.54 9.47 -1.54
CA ILE A 477 -15.05 10.72 -2.14
C ILE A 477 -16.20 11.56 -2.72
N SER A 478 -15.88 12.81 -3.00
CA SER A 478 -16.60 13.61 -3.99
C SER A 478 -15.59 14.08 -5.02
N ALA A 479 -15.59 13.47 -6.20
CA ALA A 479 -14.67 13.84 -7.27
C ALA A 479 -14.86 15.29 -7.72
N GLN A 480 -16.11 15.76 -7.80
CA GLN A 480 -16.42 17.14 -8.17
C GLN A 480 -15.91 18.12 -7.12
N ALA A 481 -16.27 17.94 -5.84
CA ALA A 481 -15.85 18.87 -4.79
C ALA A 481 -14.33 18.86 -4.56
N ALA A 482 -13.64 17.74 -4.85
CA ALA A 482 -12.18 17.67 -4.85
C ALA A 482 -11.58 18.42 -6.04
N LEU A 483 -12.14 18.28 -7.25
CA LEU A 483 -11.71 19.01 -8.43
C LEU A 483 -11.87 20.53 -8.24
N ASP A 484 -13.04 20.97 -7.79
CA ASP A 484 -13.33 22.39 -7.54
C ASP A 484 -12.31 22.97 -6.55
N ALA A 485 -12.04 22.26 -5.45
CA ALA A 485 -11.04 22.63 -4.46
C ALA A 485 -9.61 22.71 -5.02
N ILE A 486 -9.21 21.79 -5.90
CA ILE A 486 -7.89 21.83 -6.55
C ILE A 486 -7.77 23.04 -7.47
N VAL A 487 -8.81 23.31 -8.27
CA VAL A 487 -8.84 24.43 -9.24
C VAL A 487 -8.87 25.78 -8.52
N GLU A 488 -9.66 25.89 -7.45
CA GLU A 488 -9.79 27.12 -6.65
C GLU A 488 -8.61 27.32 -5.68
N GLY A 489 -7.85 26.25 -5.40
CA GLY A 489 -6.74 26.27 -4.44
C GLY A 489 -7.21 26.31 -2.98
N GLU A 490 -8.44 25.88 -2.70
CA GLU A 490 -9.06 25.90 -1.38
C GLU A 490 -9.10 24.49 -0.76
N GLY A 491 -8.93 24.38 0.55
CA GLY A 491 -9.03 23.11 1.26
C GLY A 491 -10.48 22.77 1.63
N ASN A 492 -10.89 21.52 1.42
CA ASN A 492 -12.17 21.00 1.94
C ASN A 492 -12.05 19.52 2.37
N GLU A 493 -13.06 19.02 3.09
CA GLU A 493 -13.07 17.63 3.59
C GLU A 493 -13.00 16.57 2.47
N PHE A 494 -13.49 16.89 1.27
CA PHE A 494 -13.53 15.99 0.13
C PHE A 494 -12.19 15.94 -0.58
N LEU A 495 -11.44 17.04 -0.63
CA LEU A 495 -10.07 17.08 -1.10
C LEU A 495 -9.17 16.23 -0.21
N GLU A 496 -9.33 16.29 1.11
CA GLU A 496 -8.58 15.42 2.02
C GLU A 496 -8.92 13.94 1.85
N SER A 497 -10.22 13.63 1.68
CA SER A 497 -10.66 12.25 1.37
C SER A 497 -10.12 11.77 0.02
N PHE A 498 -10.05 12.66 -0.97
CA PHE A 498 -9.48 12.37 -2.29
C PHE A 498 -7.96 12.17 -2.24
N LYS A 499 -7.24 13.00 -1.47
CA LYS A 499 -5.81 12.83 -1.21
C LYS A 499 -5.52 11.48 -0.55
N ALA A 500 -6.32 11.09 0.45
CA ALA A 500 -6.19 9.79 1.11
C ALA A 500 -6.32 8.63 0.10
N PHE A 501 -7.27 8.71 -0.82
CA PHE A 501 -7.39 7.78 -1.94
C PHE A 501 -6.13 7.78 -2.83
N THR A 502 -5.68 8.96 -3.29
CA THR A 502 -4.51 9.02 -4.18
C THR A 502 -3.25 8.49 -3.52
N SER A 503 -3.05 8.72 -2.22
CA SER A 503 -1.93 8.19 -1.45
C SER A 503 -2.04 6.69 -1.21
N ALA A 504 -3.24 6.13 -1.09
CA ALA A 504 -3.44 4.68 -1.02
C ALA A 504 -3.15 4.00 -2.36
N LEU A 505 -3.59 4.62 -3.47
CA LEU A 505 -3.28 4.15 -4.82
C LEU A 505 -1.78 4.21 -5.11
N GLU A 506 -1.12 5.31 -4.75
CA GLU A 506 0.33 5.47 -4.90
C GLU A 506 1.10 4.37 -4.16
N ARG A 507 0.80 4.18 -2.86
CA ARG A 507 1.42 3.13 -2.04
C ARG A 507 1.22 1.74 -2.64
N PHE A 508 0.03 1.44 -3.14
CA PHE A 508 -0.24 0.16 -3.81
C PHE A 508 0.63 -0.05 -5.05
N LEU A 509 0.71 0.95 -5.93
CA LEU A 509 1.48 0.85 -7.16
C LEU A 509 2.97 0.62 -6.86
N ILE A 510 3.51 1.21 -5.79
CA ILE A 510 4.91 1.04 -5.40
C ILE A 510 5.14 -0.28 -4.67
N HIS A 511 4.43 -0.50 -3.58
CA HIS A 511 4.76 -1.57 -2.62
C HIS A 511 4.18 -2.91 -3.04
N ASP A 512 2.97 -2.94 -3.59
CA ASP A 512 2.31 -4.19 -3.93
C ASP A 512 2.65 -4.59 -5.36
N ARG A 513 2.61 -3.65 -6.32
CA ARG A 513 2.90 -3.96 -7.73
C ARG A 513 4.36 -3.74 -8.10
N GLY A 514 4.91 -2.59 -7.74
CA GLY A 514 6.27 -2.19 -8.12
C GLY A 514 7.34 -3.12 -7.57
N MET A 515 7.31 -3.42 -6.27
CA MET A 515 8.26 -4.35 -5.67
C MET A 515 8.21 -5.75 -6.29
N ILE A 516 7.03 -6.24 -6.66
CA ILE A 516 6.91 -7.55 -7.31
C ILE A 516 7.68 -7.55 -8.64
N VAL A 517 7.47 -6.53 -9.47
CA VAL A 517 8.12 -6.47 -10.78
C VAL A 517 9.62 -6.23 -10.66
N VAL A 518 10.05 -5.32 -9.77
CA VAL A 518 11.49 -5.08 -9.53
C VAL A 518 12.17 -6.35 -9.03
N ARG A 519 11.57 -7.07 -8.08
CA ARG A 519 12.11 -8.35 -7.58
C ARG A 519 12.15 -9.42 -8.67
N GLN A 520 11.14 -9.49 -9.53
CA GLN A 520 11.11 -10.43 -10.66
C GLN A 520 12.25 -10.14 -11.63
N ASN A 521 12.42 -8.89 -12.05
CA ASN A 521 13.47 -8.49 -12.99
C ASN A 521 14.87 -8.65 -12.36
N ALA A 522 15.03 -8.32 -11.07
CA ALA A 522 16.29 -8.54 -10.34
C ALA A 522 16.64 -10.04 -10.23
N ARG A 523 15.65 -10.91 -10.01
CA ARG A 523 15.85 -12.37 -10.03
C ARG A 523 16.26 -12.86 -11.41
N GLN A 524 15.64 -12.36 -12.47
CA GLN A 524 16.02 -12.69 -13.84
C GLN A 524 17.45 -12.25 -14.15
N LEU A 525 17.83 -11.01 -13.80
CA LEU A 525 19.19 -10.52 -13.95
C LEU A 525 20.20 -11.39 -13.20
N LYS A 526 19.89 -11.76 -11.94
CA LYS A 526 20.73 -12.65 -11.14
C LYS A 526 20.93 -14.01 -11.82
N THR A 527 19.88 -14.60 -12.38
CA THR A 527 19.97 -15.86 -13.13
C THR A 527 20.87 -15.72 -14.36
N ILE A 528 20.76 -14.61 -15.10
CA ILE A 528 21.63 -14.34 -16.27
C ILE A 528 23.09 -14.21 -15.82
N ALA A 529 23.36 -13.45 -14.75
CA ALA A 529 24.70 -13.26 -14.21
C ALA A 529 25.33 -14.57 -13.70
N GLN A 530 24.53 -15.43 -13.04
CA GLN A 530 24.99 -16.75 -12.59
C GLN A 530 25.37 -17.66 -13.76
N LYS A 531 24.55 -17.71 -14.82
CA LYS A 531 24.89 -18.45 -16.04
C LYS A 531 26.18 -17.95 -16.68
N PHE A 532 26.38 -16.63 -16.72
CA PHE A 532 27.63 -16.04 -17.22
C PHE A 532 28.84 -16.46 -16.40
N GLN A 533 28.73 -16.40 -15.07
CA GLN A 533 29.80 -16.79 -14.16
C GLN A 533 30.17 -18.28 -14.31
N GLU A 534 29.19 -19.18 -14.43
CA GLU A 534 29.42 -20.61 -14.64
C GLU A 534 30.17 -20.87 -15.96
N GLN A 535 29.79 -20.17 -17.04
CA GLN A 535 30.47 -20.27 -18.32
C GLN A 535 31.91 -19.75 -18.27
N LEU A 536 32.15 -18.62 -17.60
CA LEU A 536 33.49 -18.08 -17.38
C LEU A 536 34.39 -19.07 -16.63
N GLN A 537 33.86 -19.71 -15.58
CA GLN A 537 34.60 -20.72 -14.81
C GLN A 537 34.94 -21.95 -15.68
N GLN A 538 34.02 -22.38 -16.54
CA GLN A 538 34.27 -23.48 -17.45
C GLN A 538 35.33 -23.13 -18.51
N SER A 539 35.30 -21.91 -19.04
CA SER A 539 36.32 -21.43 -19.98
C SER A 539 37.70 -21.33 -19.32
N LEU A 540 37.79 -20.80 -18.10
CA LEU A 540 39.03 -20.74 -17.32
C LEU A 540 39.61 -22.14 -17.08
N LYS A 541 38.78 -23.09 -16.63
CA LYS A 541 39.22 -24.47 -16.43
C LYS A 541 39.76 -25.11 -17.71
N THR A 542 39.09 -24.86 -18.84
CA THR A 542 39.53 -25.38 -20.15
C THR A 542 40.87 -24.77 -20.58
N LEU A 543 41.10 -23.49 -20.28
CA LEU A 543 42.37 -22.81 -20.53
C LEU A 543 43.48 -23.39 -19.65
N ASP A 544 43.23 -23.58 -18.34
CA ASP A 544 44.20 -24.17 -17.42
C ASP A 544 44.58 -25.60 -17.82
N ASP A 545 43.60 -26.43 -18.19
CA ASP A 545 43.83 -27.80 -18.67
C ASP A 545 44.70 -27.80 -19.95
N ASN A 546 44.45 -26.85 -20.88
CA ASN A 546 45.24 -26.72 -22.11
C ASN A 546 46.68 -26.24 -21.85
N ILE A 547 46.89 -25.34 -20.87
CA ILE A 547 48.23 -24.87 -20.50
C ILE A 547 49.03 -26.03 -19.88
N GLN A 548 48.43 -26.78 -18.96
CA GLN A 548 49.09 -27.94 -18.35
C GLN A 548 49.49 -29.00 -19.39
N LEU A 549 48.62 -29.25 -20.39
CA LEU A 549 48.93 -30.16 -21.50
C LEU A 549 50.03 -29.66 -22.42
N ALA A 550 50.22 -28.34 -22.54
CA ALA A 550 51.29 -27.75 -23.34
C ALA A 550 52.65 -27.72 -22.60
N GLU A 551 52.62 -27.72 -21.27
CA GLU A 551 53.81 -27.76 -20.42
C GLU A 551 54.32 -29.18 -20.14
N SER A 552 53.46 -30.20 -20.30
CA SER A 552 53.79 -31.64 -20.22
C SER A 552 54.28 -32.21 -21.55
#